data_AF-A0A9R0AV17-F1
#
_entry.id   AF-A0A9R0AV17-F1
#
_cell.length_a   1.000
_cell.length_b   1.000
_cell.length_c   1.000
_cell.angle_alpha   90.00
_cell.angle_beta   90.00
_cell.angle_gamma   90.00
#
_symmetry.space_group_name_H-M   'P 1'
#
loop_
_entity.id
_entity.type
_entity.pdbx_description
1 polymer ?
#
loop_
_entity_poly.entity_id
_entity_poly.type
_entity_poly.pdbx_seq_one_letter_code
_entity_poly.pdbx_strand_id
1 'polypeptide(L)'
;MTSDLPVLLAAVSILSALHLALQAKRVGWSRMKHKIMPPTVTGPPEFERTFRAHQNSVEMYSVFLVVLWISGIFCSEVLASLGGLLYVVGREMYFTGYIRESKKM
;
A
#
# COMPACT_ATOMS: atom_id res chain seq x y z
N MET A 1 -7.61 -35.39 -5.74
CA MET A 1 -7.18 -34.35 -4.79
C MET A 1 -6.94 -33.10 -5.61
N THR A 2 -7.94 -32.24 -5.76
CA THR A 2 -7.69 -30.86 -6.21
C THR A 2 -6.96 -30.20 -5.06
N SER A 3 -5.65 -29.96 -5.20
CA SER A 3 -5.00 -28.94 -4.39
C SER A 3 -5.67 -27.63 -4.80
N ASP A 4 -6.65 -27.17 -4.04
CA ASP A 4 -7.30 -25.89 -4.30
C ASP A 4 -6.19 -24.84 -4.34
N LEU A 5 -5.99 -24.22 -5.52
CA LEU A 5 -5.01 -23.16 -5.65
C LEU A 5 -5.37 -22.05 -4.66
N PRO A 6 -4.38 -21.32 -4.10
CA PRO A 6 -4.62 -20.25 -3.13
C PRO A 6 -5.19 -18.99 -3.83
N VAL A 7 -6.39 -19.12 -4.40
CA VAL A 7 -7.05 -18.11 -5.24
C VAL A 7 -7.37 -16.87 -4.42
N LEU A 8 -7.73 -17.00 -3.13
CA LEU A 8 -8.03 -15.86 -2.28
C LEU A 8 -6.76 -15.08 -1.92
N LEU A 9 -5.64 -15.76 -1.67
CA LEU A 9 -4.35 -15.07 -1.45
C LEU A 9 -3.88 -14.34 -2.71
N ALA A 10 -4.04 -14.98 -3.88
CA ALA A 10 -3.70 -14.38 -5.16
C ALA A 10 -4.56 -13.14 -5.44
N ALA A 11 -5.88 -13.22 -5.21
CA ALA A 11 -6.79 -12.10 -5.39
C ALA A 11 -6.44 -10.92 -4.47
N VAL A 12 -6.15 -11.19 -3.19
CA VAL A 12 -5.72 -10.15 -2.24
C VAL A 12 -4.37 -9.55 -2.63
N SER A 13 -3.43 -10.37 -3.13
CA SER A 13 -2.12 -9.88 -3.60
C SER A 13 -2.25 -8.94 -4.81
N ILE A 14 -3.13 -9.27 -5.76
CA ILE A 14 -3.41 -8.40 -6.92
C ILE A 14 -4.08 -7.11 -6.46
N LEU A 15 -5.08 -7.20 -5.57
CA LEU A 15 -5.77 -6.05 -5.02
C LEU A 15 -4.81 -5.10 -4.28
N SER A 16 -3.93 -5.64 -3.44
CA SER A 16 -2.95 -4.86 -2.69
C SER A 16 -1.89 -4.25 -3.59
N ALA A 17 -1.47 -4.95 -4.66
CA ALA A 17 -0.55 -4.40 -5.65
C ALA A 17 -1.18 -3.24 -6.43
N LEU A 18 -2.45 -3.38 -6.84
CA LEU A 18 -3.21 -2.31 -7.46
C LEU A 18 -3.35 -1.12 -6.52
N HIS A 19 -3.65 -1.35 -5.23
CA HIS A 19 -3.72 -0.29 -4.23
C HIS A 19 -2.40 0.47 -4.10
N LEU A 20 -1.26 -0.23 -4.03
CA LEU A 20 0.06 0.39 -3.98
C LEU A 20 0.37 1.19 -5.26
N ALA A 21 -0.03 0.68 -6.43
CA ALA A 21 0.11 1.38 -7.71
C ALA A 21 -0.77 2.66 -7.77
N LEU A 22 -1.97 2.63 -7.20
CA LEU A 22 -2.83 3.81 -7.08
C LEU A 22 -2.21 4.88 -6.18
N GLN A 23 -1.55 4.49 -5.08
CA GLN A 23 -0.78 5.43 -4.26
C GLN A 23 0.41 6.03 -5.04
N ALA A 24 1.14 5.21 -5.81
CA ALA A 24 2.21 5.69 -6.67
C ALA A 24 1.68 6.70 -7.72
N LYS A 25 0.52 6.43 -8.30
CA LYS A 25 -0.17 7.36 -9.23
C LYS A 25 -0.51 8.69 -8.55
N ARG A 26 -0.99 8.67 -7.30
CA ARG A 26 -1.23 9.89 -6.50
C ARG A 26 0.06 10.68 -6.25
N VAL A 27 1.18 10.02 -5.99
CA VAL A 27 2.50 10.67 -5.93
C VAL A 27 2.86 11.32 -7.27
N GLY A 28 2.65 10.62 -8.39
CA GLY A 28 2.88 11.16 -9.74
C GLY A 28 2.03 12.41 -10.02
N TRP A 29 0.76 12.39 -9.64
CA TRP A 29 -0.11 13.58 -9.71
C TRP A 29 0.39 14.73 -8.83
N SER A 30 0.84 14.43 -7.61
CA SER A 30 1.41 15.44 -6.71
C SER A 30 2.69 16.05 -7.29
N ARG A 31 3.56 15.25 -7.92
CA ARG A 31 4.73 15.74 -8.66
C ARG A 31 4.34 16.73 -9.75
N MET A 32 3.33 16.42 -10.56
CA MET A 32 2.85 17.32 -11.61
C MET A 32 2.26 18.61 -11.03
N LYS A 33 1.42 18.49 -9.98
CA LYS A 33 0.79 19.64 -9.30
C LYS A 33 1.84 20.62 -8.76
N HIS A 34 2.91 20.10 -8.15
CA HIS A 34 3.95 20.90 -7.51
C HIS A 34 5.21 21.10 -8.37
N LYS A 35 5.18 20.65 -9.65
CA LYS A 35 6.29 20.75 -10.61
C LYS A 35 7.61 20.15 -10.09
N ILE A 36 7.54 19.05 -9.35
CA ILE A 36 8.71 18.36 -8.80
C ILE A 36 9.24 17.33 -9.79
N MET A 37 10.27 17.71 -10.54
CA MET A 37 10.97 16.84 -11.48
C MET A 37 11.79 15.77 -10.75
N PRO A 38 11.76 14.49 -11.18
CA PRO A 38 12.76 13.51 -10.75
C PRO A 38 14.19 14.00 -11.04
N PRO A 39 15.20 13.66 -10.20
CA PRO A 39 15.15 12.75 -9.05
C PRO A 39 14.70 13.41 -7.73
N THR A 40 14.28 14.67 -7.74
CA THR A 40 13.94 15.41 -6.52
C THR A 40 12.79 14.77 -5.75
N VAL A 41 12.96 14.65 -4.43
CA VAL A 41 11.98 14.03 -3.49
C VAL A 41 11.59 14.97 -2.34
N THR A 42 12.03 16.22 -2.40
CA THR A 42 11.70 17.30 -1.47
C THR A 42 10.88 18.38 -2.18
N GLY A 43 10.11 19.17 -1.43
CA GLY A 43 9.25 20.19 -2.01
C GLY A 43 8.22 20.74 -1.01
N PRO A 44 7.06 21.23 -1.48
CA PRO A 44 6.00 21.68 -0.59
C PRO A 44 5.55 20.55 0.36
N PRO A 45 5.16 20.86 1.62
CA PRO A 45 4.77 19.84 2.60
C PRO A 45 3.70 18.86 2.10
N GLU A 46 2.76 19.31 1.26
CA GLU A 46 1.76 18.43 0.62
C GLU A 46 2.40 17.32 -0.24
N PHE A 47 3.40 17.67 -1.03
CA PHE A 47 4.13 16.72 -1.86
C PHE A 47 4.93 15.75 -0.98
N GLU A 48 5.68 16.28 -0.01
CA GLU A 48 6.51 15.46 0.87
C GLU A 48 5.66 14.47 1.67
N ARG A 49 4.50 14.90 2.19
CA ARG A 49 3.56 14.00 2.88
C ARG A 49 3.04 12.90 1.95
N THR A 50 2.64 13.24 0.73
CA THR A 50 2.16 12.26 -0.25
C THR A 50 3.26 11.24 -0.61
N PHE A 51 4.49 11.73 -0.83
CA PHE A 51 5.63 10.89 -1.15
C PHE A 51 6.02 9.97 0.01
N ARG A 52 6.09 10.49 1.24
CA ARG A 52 6.43 9.72 2.45
C ARG A 52 5.36 8.70 2.81
N ALA A 53 4.08 9.04 2.68
CA ALA A 53 2.98 8.10 2.90
C ALA A 53 3.07 6.90 1.95
N HIS A 54 3.39 7.14 0.67
CA HIS A 54 3.61 6.06 -0.30
C HIS A 54 4.86 5.24 0.02
N GLN A 55 5.99 5.87 0.34
CA GLN A 55 7.23 5.16 0.70
C GLN A 55 7.05 4.24 1.90
N ASN A 56 6.37 4.70 2.95
CA ASN A 56 6.05 3.84 4.08
C ASN A 56 5.21 2.62 3.66
N SER A 57 4.32 2.75 2.65
CA SER A 57 3.57 1.61 2.11
C SER A 57 4.47 0.64 1.39
N VAL A 58 5.44 1.13 0.62
CA VAL A 58 6.42 0.30 -0.07
C VAL A 58 7.28 -0.48 0.92
N GLU A 59 7.80 0.19 1.96
CA GLU A 59 8.63 -0.41 3.01
C GLU A 59 7.91 -1.56 3.74
N MET A 60 6.62 -1.41 4.00
CA MET A 60 5.81 -2.42 4.70
C MET A 60 5.26 -3.51 3.77
N TYR A 61 5.27 -3.29 2.46
CA TYR A 61 4.61 -4.18 1.50
C TYR A 61 5.24 -5.58 1.45
N SER A 62 6.57 -5.68 1.55
CA SER A 62 7.28 -6.96 1.56
C SER A 62 6.93 -7.79 2.80
N VAL A 63 6.90 -7.15 3.97
CA VAL A 63 6.50 -7.78 5.24
C VAL A 63 5.06 -8.28 5.16
N PHE A 64 4.16 -7.42 4.64
CA PHE A 64 2.77 -7.80 4.42
C PHE A 64 2.64 -9.05 3.53
N LEU A 65 3.32 -9.11 2.39
CA LEU A 65 3.24 -10.25 1.48
C LEU A 65 3.76 -11.54 2.15
N VAL A 66 4.89 -11.48 2.86
CA VAL A 66 5.41 -12.65 3.57
C VAL A 66 4.39 -13.15 4.60
N VAL A 67 3.83 -12.24 5.41
CA VAL A 67 2.85 -12.62 6.43
C VAL A 67 1.56 -13.17 5.80
N LEU A 68 1.04 -12.55 4.74
CA LEU A 68 -0.16 -13.00 4.02
C LEU A 68 0.02 -14.44 3.52
N TRP A 69 1.13 -14.71 2.83
CA TRP A 69 1.37 -16.02 2.20
C TRP A 69 1.67 -17.11 3.22
N ILE A 70 2.53 -16.84 4.21
CA ILE A 70 2.84 -17.82 5.26
C ILE A 70 1.59 -18.15 6.09
N SER A 71 0.80 -17.13 6.47
CA SER A 71 -0.44 -17.36 7.22
C SER A 71 -1.49 -18.11 6.39
N GLY A 72 -1.55 -17.83 5.09
CA GLY A 72 -2.51 -18.47 4.19
C GLY A 72 -2.18 -19.92 3.88
N ILE A 73 -0.90 -20.25 3.68
CA ILE A 73 -0.45 -21.62 3.39
C ILE A 73 -0.49 -22.50 4.64
N PHE A 74 0.02 -22.00 5.76
CA PHE A 74 0.26 -22.84 6.94
C PHE A 74 -0.84 -22.80 8.00
N CYS A 75 -1.74 -21.80 7.97
CA CYS A 75 -2.82 -21.67 8.94
C CYS A 75 -4.20 -21.77 8.27
N SER A 76 -4.62 -20.72 7.57
CA SER A 76 -5.95 -20.66 6.94
C SER A 76 -5.96 -19.60 5.86
N GLU A 77 -6.22 -20.00 4.62
CA GLU A 77 -6.37 -19.09 3.48
C GLU A 77 -7.46 -18.05 3.73
N VAL A 78 -8.65 -18.46 4.20
CA VAL A 78 -9.78 -17.56 4.43
C VAL A 78 -9.46 -16.48 5.46
N LEU A 79 -8.88 -16.86 6.61
CA LEU A 79 -8.52 -15.90 7.66
C LEU A 79 -7.39 -14.97 7.22
N ALA A 80 -6.38 -15.51 6.51
CA ALA A 80 -5.29 -14.70 5.97
C ALA A 80 -5.80 -13.68 4.94
N SER A 81 -6.70 -14.08 4.05
CA SER A 81 -7.32 -13.17 3.08
C SER A 81 -8.17 -12.10 3.74
N LEU A 82 -8.97 -12.42 4.77
CA LEU A 82 -9.71 -11.42 5.54
C LEU A 82 -8.77 -10.42 6.23
N GLY A 83 -7.69 -10.92 6.86
CA GLY A 83 -6.65 -10.07 7.43
C GLY A 83 -5.97 -9.19 6.38
N GLY A 84 -5.72 -9.71 5.18
CA GLY A 84 -5.15 -8.95 4.07
C GLY A 84 -6.08 -7.85 3.54
N LEU A 85 -7.39 -8.10 3.48
CA LEU A 85 -8.37 -7.06 3.15
C LEU A 85 -8.38 -5.95 4.21
N LEU A 86 -8.35 -6.31 5.50
CA LEU A 86 -8.25 -5.34 6.60
C LEU A 86 -6.96 -4.51 6.50
N TYR A 87 -5.83 -5.14 6.14
CA TYR A 87 -4.58 -4.43 5.88
C TYR A 87 -4.74 -3.39 4.77
N VAL A 88 -5.30 -3.76 3.61
CA VAL A 88 -5.48 -2.83 2.48
C VAL A 88 -6.34 -1.63 2.88
N VAL A 89 -7.45 -1.86 3.59
CA VAL A 89 -8.31 -0.78 4.12
C VAL A 89 -7.54 0.10 5.09
N GLY A 90 -6.82 -0.50 6.03
CA GLY A 90 -5.98 0.23 7.00
C GLY A 90 -4.91 1.08 6.31
N ARG A 91 -4.26 0.57 5.25
CA ARG A 91 -3.28 1.33 4.46
C ARG A 91 -3.91 2.49 3.71
N GLU A 92 -5.15 2.36 3.21
CA GLU A 92 -5.84 3.48 2.56
C GLU A 92 -6.23 4.57 3.57
N MET A 93 -6.70 4.17 4.75
CA MET A 93 -6.99 5.09 5.85
C MET A 93 -5.73 5.83 6.30
N TYR A 94 -4.63 5.10 6.51
CA TYR A 94 -3.33 5.67 6.84
C TYR A 94 -2.87 6.66 5.77
N PHE A 95 -2.86 6.26 4.50
CA PHE A 95 -2.40 7.11 3.40
C PHE A 95 -3.22 8.40 3.30
N THR A 96 -4.56 8.28 3.33
CA THR A 96 -5.47 9.42 3.24
C THR A 96 -5.39 10.33 4.47
N GLY A 97 -5.20 9.77 5.65
CA GLY A 97 -4.95 10.53 6.88
C GLY A 97 -3.64 11.31 6.80
N TYR A 98 -2.56 10.64 6.42
CA TYR A 98 -1.22 11.22 6.33
C TYR A 98 -1.16 12.40 5.35
N ILE A 99 -1.79 12.29 4.18
CA ILE A 99 -1.79 13.41 3.20
C ILE A 99 -2.62 14.62 3.66
N ARG A 100 -3.65 14.39 4.48
CA ARG A 100 -4.53 15.44 5.00
C ARG A 100 -3.98 16.12 6.23
N GLU A 101 -3.07 15.46 6.96
CA GLU A 101 -2.53 15.99 8.20
C GLU A 101 -1.75 17.29 7.94
N SER A 102 -2.23 18.38 8.54
CA SER A 102 -1.67 19.73 8.40
C SER A 102 -0.73 20.12 9.54
N LYS A 103 -0.41 19.19 10.46
CA LYS A 103 0.53 19.50 11.54
C LYS A 103 1.85 19.99 10.93
N LYS A 104 2.26 21.18 11.38
CA LYS A 104 3.55 21.78 11.04
C LYS A 104 4.64 20.80 11.47
N MET A 105 5.39 20.29 10.50
CA MET A 105 6.67 19.62 10.74
C MET A 105 7.76 20.68 10.75
#